data_AF-A0A2G4FJD6-F1
#
_entry.id   AF-A0A2G4FJD6-F1
#
_cell.length_a   1.000
_cell.length_b   1.000
_cell.length_c   1.000
_cell.angle_alpha   90.00
_cell.angle_beta   90.00
_cell.angle_gamma   90.00
#
_symmetry.space_group_name_H-M   'P 1'
#
loop_
_entity.id
_entity.type
_entity.pdbx_description
1 polymer ?
#
loop_
_entity_poly.entity_id
_entity_poly.type
_entity_poly.pdbx_seq_one_letter_code
_entity_poly.pdbx_strand_id
1 'polypeptide(L)'
;LDYEPGIHYPQIQMQSGTTGINTIRIYSPIKNSEEHDADGIFIKKWLPELAEVPVSLLHEPWKMNEMEQQFYNCIIGKDYPAPIVNIEETRKYASDIVWSFRKKEEVKEEGKRILKKHVSNPNRKTKKKTQ
;
A
#
# COMPACT_ATOMS: atom_id res chain seq x y z
N LEU A 1 -20.06 -0.90 13.85
CA LEU A 1 -19.86 -0.85 12.38
C LEU A 1 -20.07 0.60 11.96
N ASP A 2 -19.14 1.18 11.20
CA ASP A 2 -18.96 2.62 10.95
C ASP A 2 -19.00 2.98 9.44
N TYR A 3 -19.59 2.09 8.63
CA TYR A 3 -19.73 2.34 7.20
C TYR A 3 -20.60 3.56 6.93
N GLU A 4 -20.02 4.55 6.24
CA GLU A 4 -20.71 5.75 5.79
C GLU A 4 -20.34 6.04 4.31
N PRO A 5 -21.31 5.94 3.36
CA PRO A 5 -21.04 6.15 1.94
C PRO A 5 -20.41 7.52 1.63
N GLY A 6 -20.82 8.57 2.36
CA GLY A 6 -20.32 9.93 2.19
C GLY A 6 -18.81 10.08 2.47
N ILE A 7 -18.26 9.20 3.33
CA ILE A 7 -16.84 9.17 3.67
C ILE A 7 -16.09 8.15 2.80
N HIS A 8 -16.66 6.95 2.63
CA HIS A 8 -15.95 5.83 2.01
C HIS A 8 -15.75 6.00 0.50
N TYR A 9 -16.74 6.55 -0.23
CA TYR A 9 -16.61 6.77 -1.67
C TYR A 9 -15.45 7.72 -2.01
N PRO A 10 -15.37 8.92 -1.40
CA PRO A 10 -14.24 9.81 -1.61
C PRO A 10 -12.88 9.19 -1.20
N GLN A 11 -12.84 8.42 -0.11
CA GLN A 11 -11.61 7.74 0.31
C GLN A 11 -11.14 6.70 -0.71
N ILE A 12 -12.04 5.88 -1.25
CA ILE A 12 -11.71 4.91 -2.31
C ILE A 12 -11.23 5.63 -3.57
N GLN A 13 -11.88 6.72 -3.97
CA GLN A 13 -11.42 7.53 -5.12
C GLN A 13 -10.02 8.11 -4.89
N MET A 14 -9.73 8.55 -3.65
CA MET A 14 -8.42 9.06 -3.29
C MET A 14 -7.35 7.98 -3.34
N GLN A 15 -7.60 6.80 -2.77
CA GLN A 15 -6.63 5.69 -2.73
C GLN A 15 -6.41 5.05 -4.10
N SER A 16 -7.45 4.98 -4.94
CA SER A 16 -7.34 4.52 -6.33
C SER A 16 -6.66 5.52 -7.26
N GLY A 17 -6.40 6.75 -6.79
CA GLY A 17 -5.81 7.81 -7.62
C GLY A 17 -6.76 8.44 -8.64
N THR A 18 -8.06 8.16 -8.58
CA THR A 18 -9.06 8.64 -9.55
C THR A 18 -9.46 10.11 -9.32
N THR A 19 -9.15 10.67 -8.16
CA THR A 19 -9.37 12.11 -7.89
C THR A 19 -8.49 13.03 -8.73
N GLY A 20 -7.35 12.54 -9.25
CA GLY A 20 -6.44 13.31 -10.12
C GLY A 20 -5.66 14.44 -9.44
N ILE A 21 -5.88 14.70 -8.15
CA ILE A 21 -5.25 15.80 -7.40
C ILE A 21 -3.99 15.33 -6.67
N ASN A 22 -3.99 14.08 -6.19
CA ASN A 22 -2.89 13.54 -5.39
C ASN A 22 -1.90 12.73 -6.23
N THR A 23 -0.63 12.73 -5.82
CA THR A 23 0.36 11.80 -6.34
C THR A 23 -0.07 10.38 -6.00
N ILE A 24 -0.18 9.53 -7.02
CA ILE A 24 -0.48 8.11 -6.84
C ILE A 24 0.65 7.45 -6.04
N ARG A 25 0.28 6.74 -4.98
CA ARG A 25 1.21 6.05 -4.08
C ARG A 25 1.03 4.54 -4.26
N ILE A 26 2.13 3.84 -4.45
CA ILE A 26 2.17 2.38 -4.47
C ILE A 26 2.90 1.96 -3.21
N TYR A 27 2.15 1.47 -2.23
CA TYR A 27 2.66 1.08 -0.93
C TYR A 27 3.28 -0.32 -0.99
N SER A 28 4.31 -0.55 -0.17
CA SER A 28 4.84 -1.90 0.07
C SER A 28 4.12 -2.47 1.29
N PRO A 29 3.37 -3.58 1.16
CA PRO A 29 2.70 -4.21 2.30
C PRO A 29 3.68 -4.60 3.40
N ILE A 30 4.87 -5.07 3.03
CA ILE A 30 5.92 -5.49 3.98
C ILE A 30 6.39 -4.28 4.81
N LYS A 31 6.80 -3.20 4.15
CA LYS A 31 7.29 -2.00 4.87
C LYS A 31 6.22 -1.40 5.76
N ASN A 32 4.98 -1.35 5.27
CA ASN A 32 3.87 -0.85 6.05
C ASN A 32 3.58 -1.73 7.28
N SER A 33 3.75 -3.05 7.12
CA SER A 33 3.63 -4.01 8.20
C SER A 33 4.70 -3.77 9.27
N GLU A 34 5.97 -3.64 8.87
CA GLU A 34 7.10 -3.36 9.78
C GLU A 34 6.98 -2.00 10.50
N GLU A 35 6.57 -0.95 9.77
CA GLU A 35 6.44 0.41 10.31
C GLU A 35 5.30 0.53 11.34
N HIS A 36 4.23 -0.24 11.17
CA HIS A 36 3.04 -0.14 12.02
C HIS A 36 2.90 -1.26 13.06
N ASP A 37 3.62 -2.36 12.90
CA ASP A 37 3.58 -3.52 13.79
C ASP A 37 4.98 -4.11 13.99
N ALA A 38 5.95 -3.27 14.34
CA ALA A 38 7.36 -3.66 14.49
C ALA A 38 7.59 -4.84 15.45
N ASP A 39 6.73 -5.01 16.46
CA ASP A 39 6.79 -6.12 17.43
C ASP A 39 5.92 -7.32 17.04
N GLY A 40 5.18 -7.23 15.93
CA GLY A 40 4.30 -8.29 15.46
C GLY A 40 3.06 -8.57 16.31
N ILE A 41 2.72 -7.66 17.23
CA ILE A 41 1.64 -7.85 18.20
C ILE A 41 0.30 -7.94 17.48
N PHE A 42 0.07 -7.10 16.47
CA PHE A 42 -1.16 -7.10 15.69
C PHE A 42 -1.26 -8.40 14.88
N ILE A 43 -0.20 -8.78 14.16
CA ILE A 43 -0.17 -10.01 13.35
C ILE A 43 -0.45 -11.23 14.22
N LYS A 44 0.28 -11.42 15.32
CA LYS A 44 0.11 -12.60 16.19
C LYS A 44 -1.26 -12.68 16.85
N LYS A 45 -1.89 -11.53 17.10
CA LYS A 45 -3.25 -11.48 17.65
C LYS A 45 -4.30 -11.93 16.65
N TRP A 46 -4.15 -11.57 15.38
CA TRP A 46 -5.17 -11.79 14.36
C TRP A 46 -4.90 -13.00 13.45
N LEU A 47 -3.65 -13.46 13.39
CA LEU A 47 -3.18 -14.63 12.64
C LEU A 47 -2.51 -15.59 13.64
N PRO A 48 -3.30 -16.34 14.44
CA PRO A 48 -2.76 -17.21 15.48
C PRO A 48 -1.84 -18.31 14.94
N GLU A 49 -1.99 -18.72 13.69
CA GLU A 49 -1.08 -19.63 12.99
C GLU A 49 0.35 -19.10 12.87
N LEU A 50 0.55 -17.78 13.00
CA LEU A 50 1.87 -17.13 12.99
C LEU A 50 2.38 -16.79 14.41
N ALA A 51 1.69 -17.20 15.48
CA ALA A 51 2.01 -16.79 16.84
C ALA A 51 3.44 -17.16 17.30
N GLU A 52 3.89 -18.36 16.92
CA GLU A 52 5.21 -18.89 17.25
C GLU A 52 6.33 -18.37 16.34
N VAL A 53 5.99 -17.70 15.23
CA VAL A 53 6.97 -17.17 14.27
C VAL A 53 7.70 -15.97 14.90
N PRO A 54 9.04 -15.89 14.83
CA PRO A 54 9.79 -14.76 15.35
C PRO A 54 9.55 -13.51 14.51
N VAL A 55 9.60 -12.34 15.14
CA VAL A 55 9.33 -11.03 14.50
C VAL A 55 10.17 -10.81 13.24
N SER A 56 11.43 -11.26 13.24
CA SER A 56 12.34 -11.17 12.09
C SER A 56 11.84 -11.86 10.82
N LEU A 57 10.95 -12.85 10.95
CA LEU A 57 10.38 -13.61 9.84
C LEU A 57 8.86 -13.34 9.68
N LEU A 58 8.25 -12.68 10.66
CA LEU A 58 6.80 -12.54 10.75
C LEU A 58 6.18 -11.69 9.64
N HIS A 59 6.89 -10.67 9.16
CA HIS A 59 6.42 -9.81 8.08
C HIS A 59 6.59 -10.46 6.69
N GLU A 60 7.40 -11.51 6.59
CA GLU A 60 7.66 -12.28 5.37
C GLU A 60 7.76 -13.80 5.66
N PRO A 61 6.69 -14.44 6.17
CA PRO A 61 6.76 -15.81 6.68
C PRO A 61 7.09 -16.86 5.61
N TRP A 62 6.85 -16.54 4.33
CA TRP A 62 7.24 -17.38 3.19
C TRP A 62 8.75 -17.47 2.96
N LYS A 63 9.56 -16.66 3.66
CA LYS A 63 11.02 -16.78 3.65
C LYS A 63 11.53 -17.86 4.62
N MET A 64 10.68 -18.41 5.48
CA MET A 64 11.05 -19.51 6.38
C MET A 64 11.47 -20.74 5.57
N ASN A 65 12.62 -21.31 5.91
CA ASN A 65 13.03 -22.59 5.38
C ASN A 65 12.21 -23.75 5.99
N GLU A 66 12.34 -24.95 5.43
CA GLU A 66 11.54 -26.12 5.88
C GLU A 66 11.73 -26.45 7.37
N MET A 67 12.95 -26.28 7.90
CA MET A 67 13.25 -26.53 9.31
C MET A 67 12.60 -25.48 10.22
N GLU A 68 12.63 -24.21 9.83
CA GLU A 68 11.95 -23.11 10.53
C GLU A 68 10.43 -23.31 10.54
N GLN A 69 9.83 -23.68 9.40
CA GLN A 69 8.40 -23.95 9.30
C GLN A 69 7.95 -25.07 10.24
N GLN A 70 8.75 -26.13 10.36
CA GLN A 70 8.51 -27.21 11.31
C GLN A 70 8.69 -26.75 12.76
N PHE A 71 9.75 -26.00 13.05
CA PHE A 71 10.07 -25.54 14.40
C PHE A 71 9.02 -24.56 14.96
N TYR A 72 8.49 -23.69 14.11
CA TYR A 72 7.44 -22.72 14.47
C TYR A 72 6.01 -23.21 14.20
N ASN A 73 5.83 -24.48 13.82
CA ASN A 73 4.52 -25.10 13.55
C ASN A 73 3.66 -24.32 12.54
N CYS A 74 4.27 -23.75 11.50
CA CYS A 74 3.58 -22.99 10.45
C CYS A 74 4.13 -23.38 9.07
N ILE A 75 3.39 -24.24 8.35
CA ILE A 75 3.76 -24.68 7.01
C ILE A 75 3.14 -23.75 5.97
N ILE A 76 4.00 -23.14 5.16
CA ILE A 76 3.59 -22.23 4.08
C ILE A 76 2.91 -23.03 2.95
N GLY A 77 1.75 -22.56 2.52
CA GLY A 77 0.87 -23.23 1.55
C GLY A 77 -0.13 -24.21 2.18
N LYS A 78 -0.02 -24.50 3.47
CA LYS A 78 -0.97 -25.36 4.20
C LYS A 78 -1.64 -24.61 5.36
N ASP A 79 -0.83 -24.14 6.31
CA ASP A 79 -1.31 -23.46 7.52
C ASP A 79 -1.40 -21.95 7.27
N TYR A 80 -0.46 -21.38 6.50
CA TYR A 80 -0.49 -19.99 6.05
C TYR A 80 -0.19 -19.90 4.54
N PRO A 81 -0.91 -19.12 3.73
CA PRO A 81 -0.73 -19.11 2.28
C PRO A 81 0.62 -18.53 1.85
N ALA A 82 1.15 -19.07 0.75
CA ALA A 82 2.26 -18.42 0.04
C ALA A 82 1.79 -17.10 -0.62
N PRO A 83 2.69 -16.14 -0.87
CA PRO A 83 2.37 -14.92 -1.61
C PRO A 83 1.69 -15.23 -2.94
N ILE A 84 0.53 -14.63 -3.16
CA ILE A 84 -0.27 -14.81 -4.39
C ILE A 84 0.40 -14.10 -5.58
N VAL A 85 1.23 -13.09 -5.30
CA VAL A 85 1.93 -12.28 -6.31
C VAL A 85 3.36 -12.00 -5.90
N ASN A 86 4.25 -11.84 -6.88
CA ASN A 86 5.58 -11.30 -6.64
C ASN A 86 5.48 -9.78 -6.43
N ILE A 87 5.88 -9.32 -5.23
CA ILE A 87 5.72 -7.92 -4.81
C ILE A 87 6.57 -6.97 -5.66
N GLU A 88 7.79 -7.36 -6.01
CA GLU A 88 8.70 -6.51 -6.79
C GLU A 88 8.22 -6.34 -8.23
N GLU A 89 7.85 -7.46 -8.88
CA GLU A 89 7.34 -7.46 -10.24
C GLU A 89 6.01 -6.69 -10.33
N THR A 90 5.07 -6.97 -9.43
CA THR A 90 3.74 -6.33 -9.42
C THR A 90 3.87 -4.84 -9.15
N ARG A 91 4.77 -4.43 -8.25
CA ARG A 91 5.05 -3.02 -7.99
C ARG A 91 5.57 -2.31 -9.23
N LYS A 92 6.53 -2.91 -9.94
CA LYS A 92 7.09 -2.34 -11.17
C LYS A 92 6.01 -2.23 -12.24
N TYR A 93 5.27 -3.30 -12.48
CA TYR A 93 4.16 -3.34 -13.43
C TYR A 93 3.11 -2.26 -13.14
N ALA A 94 2.64 -2.17 -11.90
CA ALA A 94 1.68 -1.14 -11.50
C ALA A 94 2.23 0.28 -11.67
N SER A 95 3.51 0.49 -11.33
CA SER A 95 4.18 1.78 -11.53
C SER A 95 4.21 2.16 -13.00
N ASP A 96 4.65 1.25 -13.87
CA ASP A 96 4.76 1.50 -15.32
C ASP A 96 3.41 1.86 -15.94
N ILE A 97 2.34 1.16 -15.56
CA ILE A 97 0.97 1.46 -16.00
C ILE A 97 0.58 2.88 -15.57
N VAL A 98 0.69 3.19 -14.28
CA VAL A 98 0.30 4.49 -13.73
C VAL A 98 1.07 5.63 -14.39
N TRP A 99 2.39 5.46 -14.56
CA TRP A 99 3.24 6.46 -15.20
C TRP A 99 2.95 6.60 -16.70
N SER A 100 2.55 5.52 -17.37
CA SER A 100 2.17 5.57 -18.79
C SER A 100 0.92 6.45 -19.02
N PHE A 101 -0.09 6.36 -18.14
CA PHE A 101 -1.29 7.19 -18.23
C PHE A 101 -0.97 8.66 -17.97
N ARG A 102 -0.12 8.97 -16.98
CA ARG A 102 0.28 10.36 -16.69
C ARG A 102 1.03 11.04 -17.84
N LYS A 103 1.65 10.28 -18.74
CA LYS A 103 2.36 10.81 -19.91
C LYS A 103 1.42 11.22 -21.04
N LYS A 104 0.18 10.70 -21.08
CA LYS A 104 -0.80 11.02 -22.14
C LYS A 104 -1.20 12.49 -22.07
N GLU A 105 -1.29 13.15 -23.23
CA GLU A 105 -1.66 14.57 -23.31
C GLU A 105 -3.07 14.84 -22.79
N GLU A 106 -4.04 13.97 -23.09
CA GLU A 106 -5.42 14.03 -22.58
C GLU A 106 -5.46 14.17 -21.05
N VAL A 107 -4.63 13.38 -20.35
CA VAL A 107 -4.56 13.40 -18.87
C VAL A 107 -3.95 14.70 -18.36
N LYS A 108 -2.97 15.27 -19.08
CA LYS A 108 -2.36 16.56 -18.72
C LYS A 108 -3.33 17.73 -18.92
N GLU A 109 -4.07 17.73 -20.02
CA GLU A 109 -5.10 18.74 -20.30
C GLU A 109 -6.22 18.70 -19.27
N GLU A 110 -6.69 17.50 -18.96
CA GLU A 110 -7.72 17.28 -17.95
C GLU A 110 -7.25 17.71 -16.55
N GLY A 111 -6.00 17.41 -16.20
CA GLY A 111 -5.39 17.88 -14.95
C GLY A 111 -5.40 19.42 -14.82
N LYS A 112 -5.10 20.15 -15.90
CA LYS A 112 -5.16 21.62 -15.92
C LYS A 112 -6.60 22.12 -15.71
N ARG A 113 -7.58 21.47 -16.36
CA ARG A 113 -9.01 21.81 -16.23
C ARG A 113 -9.50 21.62 -14.79
N ILE A 114 -9.17 20.50 -14.16
CA ILE A 114 -9.53 20.19 -12.77
C ILE A 114 -8.91 21.23 -11.82
N LEU A 115 -7.61 21.51 -11.96
CA LEU A 115 -6.92 22.51 -11.14
C LEU A 115 -7.57 23.89 -11.27
N LYS A 116 -7.88 24.34 -12.49
CA LYS A 116 -8.55 25.63 -12.74
C LYS A 116 -9.92 25.71 -12.07
N LYS A 117 -10.68 24.61 -12.04
CA LYS A 117 -12.03 24.58 -11.46
C LYS A 117 -12.03 24.51 -9.93
N HIS A 118 -11.09 23.77 -9.34
CA HIS A 118 -11.14 23.39 -7.93
C HIS A 118 -10.08 24.06 -7.04
N VAL A 119 -9.09 24.75 -7.62
CA VAL A 119 -8.04 25.45 -6.85
C VAL A 119 -8.18 26.96 -7.02
N SER A 120 -8.45 27.66 -5.91
CA SER A 120 -8.69 29.11 -5.89
C SER A 120 -7.45 29.96 -6.17
N ASN A 121 -6.24 29.39 -6.09
CA ASN A 121 -5.00 30.08 -6.46
C ASN A 121 -3.93 29.11 -6.99
N PRO A 122 -3.88 28.84 -8.31
CA PRO A 122 -2.91 27.92 -8.91
C PRO A 122 -1.44 28.39 -8.82
N ASN A 123 -1.18 29.66 -8.46
CA ASN A 123 0.17 30.24 -8.36
C ASN A 123 0.66 30.43 -6.91
N ARG A 124 -0.03 29.86 -5.91
CA ARG A 124 0.37 30.02 -4.51
C ARG A 124 1.64 29.20 -4.22
N LYS A 125 2.81 29.84 -4.30
CA LYS A 125 4.08 29.27 -3.85
C LYS A 125 3.94 28.81 -2.39
N THR A 126 4.11 27.53 -2.13
CA THR A 126 4.21 26.99 -0.76
C THR A 126 5.42 27.64 -0.09
N LYS A 127 5.17 28.49 0.92
CA LYS A 127 6.25 28.99 1.78
C LYS A 127 6.92 27.78 2.41
N LYS A 128 8.19 27.49 2.07
CA LYS A 128 9.01 26.53 2.82
C LYS A 128 9.00 27.00 4.28
N LYS A 129 8.50 26.16 5.19
CA LYS A 129 8.70 26.36 6.63
C LYS A 129 10.20 26.17 6.87
N THR A 130 10.91 27.27 7.11
CA THR A 130 12.25 27.25 7.69
C THR A 130 12.11 26.70 9.11
N GLN A 131 12.74 25.56 9.39
CA GLN A 131 13.17 25.19 10.74
C GLN A 131 14.59 25.71 10.92
#